data_AF-A0A395RBH4-F1
#
_entry.id   AF-A0A395RBH4-F1
#
_cell.length_a   1.000
_cell.length_b   1.000
_cell.length_c   1.000
_cell.angle_alpha   90.00
_cell.angle_beta   90.00
_cell.angle_gamma   90.00
#
_symmetry.space_group_name_H-M   'P 1'
#
loop_
_entity.id
_entity.type
_entity.pdbx_description
1 polymer ?
#
loop_
_entity_poly.entity_id
_entity_poly.type
_entity_poly.pdbx_seq_one_letter_code
_entity_poly.pdbx_strand_id
1 'polypeptide(L)'
;MGASDKPLGIYSTSGMALDIIEVIDHVGWTAEREINLVGISMGGMITQEIAIRIPERLQTLTLICTSARVQNTTGFLETVTERMGWLIPKSMERTIIDTSLKLFTPEWLVAPDDEILPEPGVTPKCGPPPPEAGPTYRLFDSNFQRFQAQELTKKRNPEVFSSTMLMCQLAAAAMHNKSDEQLRQIAEAVGSERITVMHGKRDNMITFPNG
;
A
#
# COMPACT_ATOMS: atom_id res chain seq x y z
N MET A 1 -9.45 -3.90 4.89
CA MET A 1 -9.54 -3.66 3.42
C MET A 1 -9.69 -5.00 2.73
N GLY A 2 -10.27 -5.03 1.53
CA GLY A 2 -10.51 -6.30 0.82
C GLY A 2 -11.47 -7.19 1.62
N ALA A 3 -11.12 -8.47 1.75
CA ALA A 3 -11.90 -9.47 2.46
C ALA A 3 -11.76 -9.44 3.98
N SER A 4 -10.84 -8.65 4.54
CA SER A 4 -10.72 -8.50 6.00
C SER A 4 -11.92 -7.78 6.59
N ASP A 5 -12.16 -8.05 7.87
CA ASP A 5 -13.14 -7.34 8.70
C ASP A 5 -12.87 -5.83 8.73
N LYS A 6 -13.93 -5.08 8.98
CA LYS A 6 -13.96 -3.61 8.90
C LYS A 6 -14.56 -3.04 10.19
N PRO A 7 -13.94 -3.29 11.35
CA PRO A 7 -14.49 -2.84 12.63
C PRO A 7 -14.65 -1.32 12.64
N LEU A 8 -15.72 -0.85 13.28
CA LEU A 8 -15.91 0.57 13.54
C LEU A 8 -14.94 0.98 14.66
N GLY A 9 -14.10 1.97 14.40
CA GLY A 9 -13.13 2.44 15.38
C GLY A 9 -12.09 3.38 14.77
N ILE A 10 -11.22 3.90 15.64
CA ILE A 10 -10.08 4.69 15.23
C ILE A 10 -8.97 3.73 14.82
N TYR A 11 -8.59 3.78 13.55
CA TYR A 11 -7.47 3.00 13.03
C TYR A 11 -6.16 3.68 13.44
N SER A 12 -5.16 2.87 13.78
CA SER A 12 -3.79 3.33 13.98
C SER A 12 -2.82 2.36 13.32
N THR A 13 -1.67 2.87 12.89
CA THR A 13 -0.58 2.02 12.35
C THR A 13 -0.07 1.03 13.39
N SER A 14 -0.05 1.43 14.67
CA SER A 14 0.23 0.53 15.79
C SER A 14 -0.79 -0.60 15.94
N GLY A 15 -2.10 -0.30 15.80
CA GLY A 15 -3.14 -1.33 15.87
C GLY A 15 -3.03 -2.31 14.72
N MET A 16 -2.88 -1.79 13.49
CA MET A 16 -2.67 -2.63 12.30
C MET A 16 -1.39 -3.49 12.39
N ALA A 17 -0.36 -3.03 13.11
CA ALA A 17 0.83 -3.82 13.38
C ALA A 17 0.55 -5.00 14.33
N LEU A 18 -0.30 -4.81 15.35
CA LEU A 18 -0.71 -5.89 16.24
C LEU A 18 -1.52 -6.95 15.50
N ASP A 19 -2.43 -6.54 14.61
CA ASP A 19 -3.19 -7.47 13.77
C ASP A 19 -2.25 -8.36 12.93
N ILE A 20 -1.17 -7.78 12.38
CA ILE A 20 -0.18 -8.53 11.60
C ILE A 20 0.64 -9.46 12.49
N ILE A 21 1.04 -9.02 13.69
CA ILE A 21 1.77 -9.87 14.65
C ILE A 21 0.90 -11.07 15.06
N GLU A 22 -0.40 -10.87 15.28
CA GLU A 22 -1.33 -11.97 15.57
C GLU A 22 -1.40 -12.97 14.40
N VAL A 23 -1.42 -12.49 13.16
CA VAL A 23 -1.36 -13.37 11.97
C VAL A 23 -0.03 -14.12 11.91
N ILE A 24 1.10 -13.46 12.17
CA ILE A 24 2.44 -14.06 12.22
C ILE A 24 2.49 -15.18 13.28
N ASP A 25 1.98 -14.92 14.48
CA ASP A 25 1.89 -15.90 15.55
C ASP A 25 0.98 -17.07 15.17
N HIS A 26 -0.17 -16.78 14.56
CA HIS A 26 -1.14 -17.79 14.13
C HIS A 26 -0.57 -18.75 13.09
N VAL A 27 0.22 -18.26 12.14
CA VAL A 27 0.87 -19.11 11.11
C VAL A 27 2.16 -19.77 11.60
N GLY A 28 2.62 -19.44 12.81
CA GLY A 28 3.76 -20.08 13.46
C GLY A 28 5.12 -19.48 13.13
N TRP A 29 5.18 -18.31 12.48
CA TRP A 29 6.44 -17.63 12.14
C TRP A 29 7.01 -16.87 13.34
N THR A 30 7.44 -17.62 14.35
CA THR A 30 7.84 -17.09 15.66
C THR A 30 9.32 -17.22 15.95
N ALA A 31 10.09 -17.86 15.06
CA ALA A 31 11.52 -18.08 15.26
C ALA A 31 12.35 -16.81 15.01
N GLU A 32 13.57 -16.80 15.55
CA GLU A 32 14.53 -15.73 15.31
C GLU A 32 14.89 -15.67 13.83
N ARG A 33 14.87 -14.47 13.24
CA ARG A 33 15.25 -14.23 11.83
C ARG A 33 14.50 -15.10 10.82
N GLU A 34 13.21 -15.31 11.03
CA GLU A 34 12.36 -16.10 10.13
C GLU A 34 11.67 -15.24 9.05
N ILE A 35 11.47 -13.94 9.33
CA ILE A 35 10.54 -13.10 8.56
C ILE A 35 11.30 -12.07 7.71
N ASN A 36 11.04 -12.06 6.40
CA ASN A 36 11.38 -10.93 5.53
C ASN A 36 10.17 -10.00 5.43
N LEU A 37 10.28 -8.80 6.01
CA LEU A 37 9.17 -7.87 6.10
C LEU A 37 9.32 -6.73 5.09
N VAL A 38 8.34 -6.58 4.20
CA VAL A 38 8.32 -5.54 3.16
C VAL A 38 7.08 -4.68 3.32
N GLY A 39 7.28 -3.37 3.53
CA GLY A 39 6.20 -2.41 3.69
C GLY A 39 6.25 -1.30 2.64
N ILE A 40 5.14 -1.09 1.94
CA ILE A 40 4.98 -0.03 0.93
C ILE A 40 4.06 1.07 1.48
N SER A 41 4.45 2.35 1.37
CA SER A 41 3.62 3.49 1.80
C SER A 41 3.18 3.36 3.27
N MET A 42 1.88 3.41 3.60
CA MET A 42 1.38 3.14 4.95
C MET A 42 1.81 1.75 5.47
N GLY A 43 1.97 0.76 4.60
CA GLY A 43 2.52 -0.55 4.96
C GLY A 43 3.94 -0.45 5.52
N GLY A 44 4.75 0.51 5.06
CA GLY A 44 6.06 0.81 5.62
C GLY A 44 5.99 1.41 7.02
N MET A 45 5.00 2.25 7.30
CA MET A 45 4.73 2.79 8.65
C MET A 45 4.32 1.68 9.63
N ILE A 46 3.43 0.79 9.20
CA ILE A 46 3.02 -0.39 9.97
C ILE A 46 4.22 -1.32 10.21
N THR A 47 5.05 -1.50 9.20
CA THR A 47 6.27 -2.30 9.26
C THR A 47 7.29 -1.74 10.27
N GLN A 48 7.41 -0.42 10.41
CA GLN A 48 8.22 0.19 11.48
C GLN A 48 7.65 -0.10 12.87
N GLU A 49 6.31 -0.10 13.04
CA GLU A 49 5.67 -0.48 14.30
C GLU A 49 5.91 -1.96 14.66
N ILE A 50 5.93 -2.85 13.66
CA ILE A 50 6.27 -4.27 13.86
C ILE A 50 7.74 -4.41 14.26
N ALA A 51 8.64 -3.70 13.57
CA ALA A 51 10.08 -3.77 13.83
C ALA A 51 10.48 -3.27 15.23
N ILE A 52 9.68 -2.42 15.87
CA ILE A 52 9.89 -2.03 17.28
C ILE A 52 9.49 -3.15 18.24
N ARG A 53 8.51 -3.98 17.87
CA ARG A 53 7.87 -4.96 18.77
C ARG A 53 8.51 -6.34 18.72
N ILE A 54 8.88 -6.80 17.53
CA ILE A 54 9.45 -8.14 17.29
C ILE A 54 10.72 -8.09 16.42
N PRO A 55 11.68 -7.17 16.67
CA PRO A 55 12.86 -7.02 15.81
C PRO A 55 13.68 -8.30 15.64
N GLU A 56 13.73 -9.15 16.66
CA GLU A 56 14.46 -10.41 16.68
C GLU A 56 13.94 -11.42 15.65
N ARG A 57 12.66 -11.34 15.30
CA ARG A 57 12.04 -12.24 14.31
C ARG A 57 12.31 -11.81 12.87
N LEU A 58 12.74 -10.58 12.67
CA LEU A 58 12.94 -10.02 11.33
C LEU A 58 14.32 -10.38 10.78
N GLN A 59 14.34 -11.15 9.70
CA GLN A 59 15.54 -11.40 8.89
C GLN A 59 15.90 -10.19 8.04
N THR A 60 14.92 -9.54 7.41
CA THR A 60 15.12 -8.30 6.65
C THR A 60 13.95 -7.36 6.84
N LEU A 61 14.23 -6.06 6.66
CA LEU A 61 13.25 -5.00 6.72
C LEU A 61 13.36 -4.12 5.46
N THR A 62 12.35 -4.13 4.61
CA THR A 62 12.33 -3.31 3.39
C THR A 62 11.22 -2.27 3.47
N LEU A 63 11.61 -1.00 3.37
CA LEU A 63 10.75 0.17 3.46
C LEU A 63 10.68 0.84 2.08
N ILE A 64 9.52 0.76 1.43
CA ILE A 64 9.33 1.24 0.05
C ILE A 64 8.38 2.45 0.06
N CYS A 65 8.85 3.59 -0.43
CA CYS A 65 8.06 4.82 -0.60
C CYS A 65 7.23 5.15 0.67
N THR A 66 7.88 5.15 1.84
CA THR A 66 7.25 5.35 3.15
C THR A 66 8.01 6.40 3.97
N SER A 67 7.39 6.84 5.07
CA SER A 67 7.99 7.81 5.99
C SER A 67 7.86 7.37 7.45
N ALA A 68 8.77 7.83 8.28
CA ALA A 68 8.66 7.73 9.74
C ALA A 68 7.62 8.71 10.33
N ARG A 69 7.32 9.79 9.61
CA ARG A 69 6.28 10.77 9.97
C ARG A 69 5.88 11.56 8.73
N VAL A 70 4.60 11.88 8.58
CA VAL A 70 4.16 12.76 7.49
C VAL A 70 4.64 14.19 7.78
N GLN A 71 5.54 14.69 6.96
CA GLN A 71 5.99 16.07 6.96
C GLN A 71 5.13 16.87 5.97
N ASN A 72 4.48 17.92 6.47
CA ASN A 72 3.77 18.86 5.60
C ASN A 72 4.79 19.79 4.96
N THR A 73 5.13 19.53 3.70
CA THR A 73 6.14 20.29 2.95
C THR A 73 5.56 21.18 1.87
N THR A 74 4.24 21.22 1.73
CA THR A 74 3.54 22.13 0.82
C THR A 74 3.38 23.51 1.45
N GLY A 75 3.59 24.56 0.66
CA GLY A 75 3.33 25.93 1.11
C GLY A 75 1.85 26.12 1.51
N PHE A 76 1.56 27.14 2.31
CA PHE A 76 0.19 27.41 2.79
C PHE A 76 -0.84 27.49 1.65
N LEU A 77 -0.48 28.15 0.54
CA LEU A 77 -1.35 28.29 -0.64
C LEU A 77 -1.61 26.95 -1.36
N GLU A 78 -0.58 26.12 -1.51
CA GLU A 78 -0.67 24.78 -2.13
C GLU A 78 -1.50 23.83 -1.27
N THR A 79 -1.29 23.85 0.05
CA THR A 79 -2.12 23.13 1.02
C THR A 79 -3.60 23.54 0.90
N VAL A 80 -3.88 24.83 0.72
CA VAL A 80 -5.25 25.34 0.52
C VAL A 80 -5.80 24.91 -0.84
N THR A 81 -5.02 24.95 -1.92
CA THR A 81 -5.50 24.53 -3.25
C THR A 81 -5.77 23.04 -3.32
N GLU A 82 -4.89 22.22 -2.73
CA GLU A 82 -5.11 20.79 -2.58
C GLU A 82 -6.39 20.53 -1.79
N ARG A 83 -6.56 21.16 -0.61
CA ARG A 83 -7.76 21.06 0.25
C ARG A 83 -9.04 21.55 -0.43
N MET A 84 -8.98 22.59 -1.26
CA MET A 84 -10.11 23.03 -2.07
C MET A 84 -10.47 22.00 -3.16
N GLY A 85 -9.48 21.29 -3.70
CA GLY A 85 -9.68 20.16 -4.61
C GLY A 85 -10.39 18.95 -3.97
N TRP A 86 -10.34 18.79 -2.65
CA TRP A 86 -11.13 17.79 -1.92
C TRP A 86 -12.63 18.12 -1.86
N LEU A 87 -13.00 19.40 -2.02
CA LEU A 87 -14.39 19.85 -2.00
C LEU A 87 -15.10 19.70 -3.34
N ILE A 88 -14.35 19.53 -4.44
CA ILE A 88 -14.89 19.32 -5.78
C ILE A 88 -14.88 17.81 -6.07
N PRO A 89 -16.05 17.15 -6.17
CA PRO A 89 -16.09 15.73 -6.52
C PRO A 89 -15.49 15.53 -7.91
N LYS A 90 -14.33 14.89 -7.97
CA LYS A 90 -13.75 14.49 -9.26
C LYS A 90 -14.58 13.37 -9.86
N SER A 91 -14.66 13.34 -11.19
CA SER A 91 -15.22 12.18 -11.89
C SER A 91 -14.40 10.93 -11.55
N MET A 92 -15.05 9.77 -11.66
CA MET A 92 -14.37 8.49 -11.45
C MET A 92 -13.20 8.31 -12.42
N GLU A 93 -13.40 8.68 -13.69
CA GLU A 93 -12.37 8.67 -14.72
C GLU A 93 -11.16 9.53 -14.34
N ARG A 94 -11.41 10.78 -13.93
CA ARG A 94 -10.33 11.69 -13.54
C ARG A 94 -9.58 11.16 -12.32
N THR A 95 -10.31 10.58 -11.37
CA THR A 95 -9.71 9.95 -10.18
C THR A 95 -8.78 8.79 -10.57
N ILE A 96 -9.20 7.94 -11.51
CA ILE A 96 -8.38 6.80 -11.97
C ILE A 96 -7.12 7.32 -12.66
N ILE A 97 -7.23 8.30 -13.55
CA ILE A 97 -6.07 8.90 -14.22
C ILE A 97 -5.11 9.51 -13.20
N ASP A 98 -5.60 10.36 -12.30
CA ASP A 98 -4.79 11.02 -11.28
C ASP A 98 -4.11 10.00 -10.35
N THR A 99 -4.79 8.91 -9.96
CA THR A 99 -4.19 7.85 -9.16
C THR A 99 -3.14 7.07 -9.95
N SER A 100 -3.40 6.75 -11.22
CA SER A 100 -2.45 6.01 -12.07
C SER A 100 -1.11 6.74 -12.23
N LEU A 101 -1.15 8.05 -12.48
CA LEU A 101 0.05 8.90 -12.66
C LEU A 101 0.81 9.17 -11.36
N LYS A 102 0.18 8.91 -10.21
CA LYS A 102 0.86 8.96 -8.91
C LYS A 102 1.61 7.67 -8.62
N LEU A 103 1.05 6.52 -9.01
CA LEU A 103 1.58 5.21 -8.69
C LEU A 103 2.60 4.70 -9.73
N PHE A 104 2.42 5.07 -10.99
CA PHE A 104 3.20 4.53 -12.11
C PHE A 104 3.74 5.63 -13.00
N THR A 105 4.84 5.33 -13.70
CA THR A 105 5.38 6.26 -14.69
C THR A 105 4.51 6.28 -15.95
N PRO A 106 4.46 7.41 -16.68
CA PRO A 106 3.71 7.48 -17.94
C PRO A 106 4.14 6.42 -18.95
N GLU A 107 5.44 6.09 -19.01
CA GLU A 107 5.98 5.09 -19.93
C GLU A 107 5.45 3.70 -19.62
N TRP A 108 5.34 3.33 -18.35
CA TRP A 108 4.77 2.03 -17.96
C TRP A 108 3.28 1.96 -18.27
N LEU A 109 2.53 3.04 -18.04
CA LEU A 109 1.09 3.10 -18.26
C LEU A 109 0.70 2.89 -19.74
N VAL A 110 1.51 3.40 -20.68
CA VAL A 110 1.24 3.25 -22.12
C VAL A 110 1.82 1.95 -22.71
N ALA A 111 2.70 1.26 -21.98
CA ALA A 111 3.26 -0.01 -22.43
C ALA A 111 2.18 -1.11 -22.52
N PRO A 112 2.36 -2.12 -23.40
CA PRO A 112 1.48 -3.28 -23.46
C PRO A 112 1.35 -3.96 -22.09
N ASP A 113 0.17 -4.51 -21.83
CA ASP A 113 -0.05 -5.36 -20.66
C ASP A 113 0.78 -6.65 -20.80
N ASP A 114 1.75 -6.83 -19.90
CA ASP A 114 2.69 -7.96 -19.88
C ASP A 114 2.48 -8.88 -18.68
N GLU A 115 1.32 -8.79 -18.02
CA GLU A 115 0.98 -9.60 -16.86
C GLU A 115 0.92 -11.10 -17.18
N ILE A 116 1.35 -11.93 -16.22
CA ILE A 116 1.21 -13.39 -16.35
C ILE A 116 -0.22 -13.75 -15.95
N LEU A 117 -1.04 -14.10 -16.94
CA LEU A 117 -2.44 -14.44 -16.71
C LEU A 117 -2.58 -15.70 -15.84
N PRO A 118 -3.54 -15.71 -14.90
CA PRO A 118 -3.81 -16.89 -14.10
C PRO A 118 -4.52 -17.95 -14.94
N GLU A 119 -4.26 -19.22 -14.62
CA GLU A 119 -4.84 -20.38 -15.30
C GLU A 119 -5.89 -21.05 -14.41
N PRO A 120 -7.16 -21.12 -14.84
CA PRO A 120 -8.20 -21.83 -14.08
C PRO A 120 -7.82 -23.29 -13.82
N GLY A 121 -7.91 -23.71 -12.55
CA GLY A 121 -7.53 -25.06 -12.11
C GLY A 121 -6.03 -25.27 -11.86
N VAL A 122 -5.17 -24.31 -12.24
CA VAL A 122 -3.73 -24.33 -11.93
C VAL A 122 -3.41 -23.27 -10.88
N THR A 123 -3.84 -22.02 -11.10
CA THR A 123 -3.61 -20.93 -10.16
C THR A 123 -4.56 -21.07 -8.96
N PRO A 124 -4.05 -21.09 -7.71
CA PRO A 124 -4.89 -21.21 -6.52
C PRO A 124 -5.96 -20.10 -6.46
N LYS A 125 -7.20 -20.48 -6.12
CA LYS A 125 -8.37 -19.59 -6.04
C LYS A 125 -8.74 -18.89 -7.36
N CYS A 126 -8.24 -19.37 -8.50
CA CYS A 126 -8.63 -18.88 -9.83
C CYS A 126 -9.75 -19.76 -10.41
N GLY A 127 -10.95 -19.18 -10.54
CA GLY A 127 -12.07 -19.79 -11.24
C GLY A 127 -12.00 -19.57 -12.76
N PRO A 128 -12.92 -20.14 -13.55
CA PRO A 128 -13.00 -19.85 -14.97
C PRO A 128 -13.41 -18.38 -15.21
N PRO A 129 -13.00 -17.76 -16.33
CA PRO A 129 -13.51 -16.46 -16.73
C PRO A 129 -15.02 -16.49 -16.99
N PRO A 130 -15.71 -15.32 -16.99
CA PRO A 130 -17.13 -15.24 -17.35
C PRO A 130 -17.41 -15.88 -18.72
N PRO A 131 -18.56 -16.54 -18.94
CA PRO A 131 -18.86 -17.24 -20.19
C PRO A 131 -18.69 -16.38 -21.44
N GLU A 132 -19.05 -15.10 -21.36
CA GLU A 132 -18.92 -14.10 -22.42
C GLU A 132 -17.47 -13.71 -22.73
N ALA A 133 -16.53 -14.00 -21.82
CA ALA A 133 -15.14 -13.61 -21.96
C ALA A 133 -14.30 -14.65 -22.73
N GLY A 134 -14.84 -15.83 -23.00
CA GLY A 134 -14.15 -16.95 -23.66
C GLY A 134 -13.58 -17.96 -22.66
N PRO A 135 -12.79 -18.95 -23.13
CA PRO A 135 -12.31 -20.05 -22.28
C PRO A 135 -11.14 -19.66 -21.36
N THR A 136 -10.44 -18.57 -21.64
CA THR A 136 -9.26 -18.12 -20.89
C THR A 136 -9.37 -16.64 -20.54
N TYR A 137 -8.62 -16.20 -19.52
CA TYR A 137 -8.40 -14.78 -19.27
C TYR A 137 -7.67 -14.14 -20.48
N ARG A 138 -7.79 -12.82 -20.59
CA ARG A 138 -7.19 -12.02 -21.66
C ARG A 138 -6.44 -10.84 -21.06
N LEU A 139 -5.39 -10.42 -21.75
CA LEU A 139 -4.67 -9.18 -21.45
C LEU A 139 -5.47 -7.97 -21.93
N PHE A 140 -5.20 -6.83 -21.32
CA PHE A 140 -5.65 -5.53 -21.83
C PHE A 140 -4.68 -5.02 -22.90
N ASP A 141 -5.03 -3.96 -23.63
CA ASP A 141 -4.12 -3.40 -24.63
C ASP A 141 -2.92 -2.69 -23.98
N SER A 142 -3.11 -2.17 -22.76
CA SER A 142 -2.07 -1.50 -21.99
C SER A 142 -2.20 -1.69 -20.49
N ASN A 143 -1.09 -1.46 -19.78
CA ASN A 143 -1.07 -1.45 -18.32
C ASN A 143 -2.06 -0.44 -17.71
N PHE A 144 -2.28 0.72 -18.35
CA PHE A 144 -3.29 1.67 -17.89
C PHE A 144 -4.70 1.09 -17.96
N GLN A 145 -5.05 0.39 -19.04
CA GLN A 145 -6.38 -0.23 -19.17
C GLN A 145 -6.60 -1.31 -18.11
N ARG A 146 -5.58 -2.12 -17.81
CA ARG A 146 -5.62 -3.10 -16.71
C ARG A 146 -5.83 -2.42 -15.36
N PHE A 147 -5.04 -1.39 -15.06
CA PHE A 147 -5.20 -0.60 -13.84
C PHE A 147 -6.60 0.04 -13.74
N GLN A 148 -7.08 0.62 -14.84
CA GLN A 148 -8.43 1.21 -14.91
C GLN A 148 -9.51 0.17 -14.61
N ALA A 149 -9.43 -1.03 -15.21
CA ALA A 149 -10.39 -2.10 -14.95
C ALA A 149 -10.39 -2.54 -13.48
N GLN A 150 -9.21 -2.63 -12.85
CA GLN A 150 -9.07 -2.92 -11.43
C GLN A 150 -9.72 -1.83 -10.55
N GLU A 151 -9.45 -0.56 -10.84
CA GLU A 151 -10.02 0.56 -10.08
C GLU A 151 -11.55 0.65 -10.24
N LEU A 152 -12.07 0.40 -11.45
CA LEU A 152 -13.51 0.34 -11.70
C LEU A 152 -14.17 -0.80 -10.93
N THR A 153 -13.58 -1.99 -10.95
CA THR A 153 -14.08 -3.16 -10.21
C THR A 153 -14.12 -2.87 -8.71
N LYS A 154 -13.03 -2.31 -8.18
CA LYS A 154 -12.92 -1.91 -6.77
C LYS A 154 -13.98 -0.88 -6.40
N LYS A 155 -14.14 0.19 -7.18
CA LYS A 155 -15.07 1.30 -6.89
C LYS A 155 -16.54 0.92 -7.07
N ARG A 156 -16.84 -0.08 -7.91
CA ARG A 156 -18.21 -0.61 -8.11
C ARG A 156 -18.64 -1.60 -7.02
N ASN A 157 -17.71 -2.11 -6.22
CA ASN A 157 -18.01 -3.05 -5.14
C ASN A 157 -17.81 -2.40 -3.76
N PRO A 158 -18.88 -1.86 -3.13
CA PRO A 158 -18.79 -1.17 -1.84
C PRO A 158 -18.40 -2.09 -0.67
N GLU A 159 -18.61 -3.41 -0.79
CA GLU A 159 -18.21 -4.37 0.24
C GLU A 159 -16.68 -4.57 0.29
N VAL A 160 -16.02 -4.44 -0.86
CA VAL A 160 -14.57 -4.58 -1.02
C VAL A 160 -13.85 -3.25 -0.75
N PHE A 161 -14.48 -2.13 -1.13
CA PHE A 161 -13.91 -0.80 -0.99
C PHE A 161 -14.91 0.20 -0.40
N SER A 162 -14.55 0.74 0.76
CA SER A 162 -15.31 1.80 1.43
C SER A 162 -14.47 3.07 1.51
N SER A 163 -14.99 4.17 0.98
CA SER A 163 -14.35 5.49 1.08
C SER A 163 -14.17 5.91 2.55
N THR A 164 -15.14 5.57 3.41
CA THR A 164 -15.05 5.83 4.86
C THR A 164 -13.86 5.09 5.47
N MET A 165 -13.69 3.82 5.13
CA MET A 165 -12.55 3.02 5.65
C MET A 165 -11.22 3.54 5.12
N LEU A 166 -11.15 3.95 3.85
CA LEU A 166 -9.96 4.60 3.31
C LEU A 166 -9.61 5.89 4.07
N MET A 167 -10.61 6.72 4.41
CA MET A 167 -10.39 7.93 5.20
C MET A 167 -9.84 7.62 6.60
N CYS A 168 -10.33 6.57 7.26
CA CYS A 168 -9.80 6.12 8.54
C CYS A 168 -8.33 5.68 8.44
N GLN A 169 -7.95 4.98 7.37
CA GLN A 169 -6.57 4.57 7.13
C GLN A 169 -5.65 5.76 6.83
N LEU A 170 -6.11 6.73 6.03
CA LEU A 170 -5.36 7.96 5.77
C LEU A 170 -5.14 8.76 7.05
N ALA A 171 -6.14 8.84 7.94
CA ALA A 171 -5.99 9.45 9.25
C ALA A 171 -4.94 8.71 10.10
N ALA A 172 -4.98 7.37 10.12
CA ALA A 172 -3.99 6.55 10.82
C ALA A 172 -2.55 6.80 10.33
N ALA A 173 -2.37 6.94 9.01
CA ALA A 173 -1.09 7.27 8.40
C ALA A 173 -0.64 8.70 8.76
N ALA A 174 -1.55 9.67 8.73
CA ALA A 174 -1.26 11.06 9.10
C ALA A 174 -0.85 11.22 10.57
N MET A 175 -1.37 10.37 11.46
CA MET A 175 -1.03 10.34 12.88
C MET A 175 0.23 9.51 13.18
N HIS A 176 0.77 8.76 12.22
CA HIS A 176 1.95 7.94 12.44
C HIS A 176 3.19 8.80 12.71
N ASN A 177 3.94 8.41 13.73
CA ASN A 177 5.17 9.08 14.11
C ASN A 177 6.14 8.10 14.78
N LYS A 178 7.34 7.96 14.21
CA LYS A 178 8.51 7.39 14.87
C LYS A 178 9.51 8.50 15.19
N SER A 179 9.94 8.54 16.44
CA SER A 179 11.04 9.42 16.85
C SER A 179 12.38 8.91 16.32
N ASP A 180 13.36 9.80 16.22
CA ASP A 180 14.73 9.43 15.83
C ASP A 180 15.30 8.34 16.73
N GLU A 181 14.93 8.33 18.01
CA GLU A 181 15.33 7.29 18.96
C GLU A 181 14.72 5.93 18.62
N GLN A 182 13.43 5.89 18.29
CA GLN A 182 12.77 4.66 17.85
C GLN A 182 13.36 4.13 16.54
N LEU A 183 13.73 5.03 15.62
CA LEU A 183 14.38 4.63 14.37
C LEU A 183 15.78 4.05 14.61
N ARG A 184 16.55 4.60 15.56
CA ARG A 184 17.84 4.02 15.99
C ARG A 184 17.66 2.64 16.62
N GLN A 185 16.65 2.48 17.47
CA GLN A 185 16.32 1.18 18.07
C GLN A 185 15.99 0.13 17.00
N ILE A 186 15.21 0.48 15.98
CA ILE A 186 14.94 -0.42 14.85
C ILE A 186 16.25 -0.79 14.13
N ALA A 187 17.09 0.20 13.83
CA ALA A 187 18.35 -0.01 13.13
C ALA A 187 19.31 -0.91 13.91
N GLU A 188 19.37 -0.78 15.23
CA GLU A 188 20.21 -1.61 16.09
C GLU A 188 19.65 -3.03 16.24
N ALA A 189 18.36 -3.17 16.57
CA ALA A 189 17.76 -4.45 16.90
C ALA A 189 17.58 -5.36 15.66
N VAL A 190 17.20 -4.77 14.51
CA VAL A 190 17.12 -5.51 13.24
C VAL A 190 18.52 -5.74 12.65
N GLY A 191 19.41 -4.76 12.81
CA GLY A 191 20.71 -4.68 12.14
C GLY A 191 20.61 -3.83 10.88
N SER A 192 21.28 -2.67 10.86
CA SER A 192 21.18 -1.69 9.78
C SER A 192 21.58 -2.24 8.40
N GLU A 193 22.45 -3.23 8.36
CA GLU A 193 22.84 -3.98 7.16
C GLU A 193 21.72 -4.83 6.56
N ARG A 194 20.65 -5.09 7.33
CA ARG A 194 19.47 -5.86 6.93
C ARG A 194 18.27 -4.98 6.58
N ILE A 195 18.45 -3.66 6.62
CA ILE A 195 17.39 -2.69 6.32
C ILE A 195 17.63 -2.09 4.94
N THR A 196 16.62 -2.17 4.08
CA THR A 196 16.61 -1.49 2.78
C THR A 196 15.55 -0.39 2.80
N VAL A 197 15.94 0.82 2.42
CA VAL A 197 15.01 1.93 2.16
C VAL A 197 15.05 2.24 0.67
N MET A 198 13.90 2.18 0.01
CA MET A 198 13.77 2.39 -1.42
C MET A 198 12.71 3.45 -1.71
N HIS A 199 13.06 4.43 -2.54
CA HIS A 199 12.12 5.40 -3.07
C HIS A 199 12.28 5.53 -4.59
N GLY A 200 11.15 5.72 -5.27
CA GLY A 200 11.13 6.03 -6.68
C GLY A 200 11.59 7.46 -6.96
N LYS A 201 12.13 7.69 -8.16
CA LYS A 201 12.47 9.03 -8.67
C LYS A 201 11.56 9.50 -9.80
N ARG A 202 10.74 8.61 -10.35
CA ARG A 202 9.92 8.85 -11.55
C ARG A 202 8.43 8.71 -11.28
N ASP A 203 8.03 7.87 -10.33
CA ASP A 203 6.69 7.90 -9.76
C ASP A 203 6.54 9.05 -8.76
N ASN A 204 5.30 9.40 -8.43
CA ASN A 204 4.96 10.50 -7.54
C ASN A 204 4.24 9.97 -6.29
N MET A 205 4.66 8.82 -5.75
CA MET A 205 4.00 8.21 -4.60
C MET A 205 4.18 9.02 -3.31
N ILE A 206 5.38 9.54 -3.08
CA ILE A 206 5.72 10.39 -1.93
C ILE A 206 6.69 11.49 -2.36
N THR A 207 6.67 12.62 -1.65
CA THR A 207 7.63 13.71 -1.86
C THR A 207 8.95 13.41 -1.16
N PHE A 208 10.06 13.98 -1.64
CA PHE A 208 11.40 13.80 -1.05
C PHE A 208 11.48 14.05 0.48
N PRO A 209 10.78 15.04 1.07
CA PRO A 209 10.78 15.19 2.53
C PRO A 209 10.03 14.09 3.30
N ASN A 210 9.20 13.32 2.59
CA ASN A 210 8.42 12.20 3.11
C ASN A 210 9.04 10.84 2.76
N GLY A 211 10.24 10.81 2.18
CA GLY A 211 11.06 9.61 1.99
C GLY A 211 12.34 9.88 1.22
#